data_AF-A0A947ZB14-F1
#
_entry.id   AF-A0A947ZB14-F1
#
_cell.length_a   1.000
_cell.length_b   1.000
_cell.length_c   1.000
_cell.angle_alpha   90.00
_cell.angle_beta   90.00
_cell.angle_gamma   90.00
#
_symmetry.space_group_name_H-M   'P 1'
#
loop_
_entity.id
_entity.type
_entity.pdbx_description
1 polymer ?
#
loop_
_entity_poly.entity_id
_entity_poly.type
_entity_poly.pdbx_seq_one_letter_code
_entity_poly.pdbx_strand_id
1 'polypeptide(L)'
;MTTPSELYHSGLFRSCIESVERLHPQADVPAILETAGIDSRALTNESAWFSQETLNRFHKGLLDQGLPQNILFRASCHAVAHKKPGIFNRLHRLMHPRSNFFQSIEDSMRRGTRGHTITLDDRKANSFCVSVRSKEGVKEQLGQCEGRHGTLITLSHTHLGPCRLTHPRCMHRGDPECVYHISVEKMPFSPMRRFLPLITLICFLAALLLPLVFSPLATALGALSLLSLTLILWVIMLWGEKNRLLALPANMQDDAFSAMAASREKHDIELLFHEMGAAGDQVTDEASLLLAFMHSIRTRLPFGRGILLLTHNDSLDFSYSQSYGFNKAQKHELRTLVLRMSVAPCERALNEEFFGYDPRLSTEFQSL
;
A
#
# COMPACT_ATOMS: atom_id res chain seq x y z
N MET A 1 -5.97 31.37 7.95
CA MET A 1 -5.01 30.45 8.59
C MET A 1 -4.10 29.92 7.51
N THR A 2 -2.79 30.13 7.65
CA THR A 2 -1.78 29.80 6.63
C THR A 2 -1.56 28.30 6.59
N THR A 3 -1.78 27.69 5.42
CA THR A 3 -1.31 26.33 5.13
C THR A 3 0.18 26.25 5.43
N PRO A 4 0.68 25.24 6.17
CA PRO A 4 2.11 25.14 6.41
C PRO A 4 2.82 25.00 5.05
N SER A 5 3.71 25.94 4.75
CA SER A 5 4.40 26.01 3.46
C SER A 5 5.46 24.91 3.28
N GLU A 6 5.94 24.33 4.39
CA GLU A 6 7.02 23.37 4.45
C GLU A 6 6.58 22.08 5.14
N LEU A 7 6.24 21.08 4.33
CA LEU A 7 5.58 19.86 4.78
C LEU A 7 6.44 18.61 4.56
N TYR A 8 7.18 18.52 3.45
CA TYR A 8 7.86 17.29 3.02
C TYR A 8 9.36 17.45 3.07
N HIS A 9 10.05 16.53 3.72
CA HIS A 9 11.50 16.59 3.85
C HIS A 9 12.20 16.21 2.54
N SER A 10 13.34 16.84 2.24
CA SER A 10 14.15 16.56 1.03
C SER A 10 14.52 15.08 0.86
N GLY A 11 14.77 14.40 1.98
CA GLY A 11 15.07 12.97 2.01
C GLY A 11 13.97 12.07 1.43
N LEU A 12 12.69 12.51 1.45
CA LEU A 12 11.59 11.77 0.83
C LEU A 12 11.74 11.75 -0.70
N PHE A 13 12.00 12.91 -1.30
CA PHE A 13 12.23 13.05 -2.73
C PHE A 13 13.50 12.32 -3.18
N ARG A 14 14.60 12.50 -2.43
CA ARG A 14 15.88 11.82 -2.69
C ARG A 14 15.70 10.30 -2.71
N SER A 15 15.06 9.74 -1.69
CA SER A 15 14.85 8.30 -1.58
C SER A 15 13.90 7.76 -2.68
N CYS A 16 12.93 8.57 -3.10
CA CYS A 16 12.07 8.23 -4.23
C CYS A 16 12.88 8.19 -5.54
N ILE A 17 13.70 9.21 -5.83
CA ILE A 17 14.55 9.25 -7.02
C ILE A 17 15.53 8.08 -7.06
N GLU A 18 16.25 7.80 -5.96
CA GLU A 18 17.15 6.64 -5.88
C GLU A 18 16.42 5.30 -6.16
N SER A 19 15.14 5.24 -5.80
CA SER A 19 14.30 4.07 -6.07
C SER A 19 13.84 4.01 -7.52
N VAL A 20 13.46 5.16 -8.10
CA VAL A 20 13.06 5.28 -9.50
C VAL A 20 14.25 4.94 -10.41
N GLU A 21 15.44 5.45 -10.15
CA GLU A 21 16.64 5.15 -10.94
C GLU A 21 16.98 3.66 -10.95
N ARG A 22 16.72 2.95 -9.84
CA ARG A 22 16.96 1.49 -9.77
C ARG A 22 15.84 0.68 -10.43
N LEU A 23 14.59 1.08 -10.26
CA LEU A 23 13.42 0.34 -10.76
C LEU A 23 13.09 0.66 -12.23
N HIS A 24 13.45 1.86 -12.69
CA HIS A 24 13.17 2.42 -14.01
C HIS A 24 14.38 3.24 -14.50
N PRO A 25 15.51 2.59 -14.86
CA PRO A 25 16.75 3.29 -15.24
C PRO A 25 16.62 4.23 -16.45
N GLN A 26 15.57 4.05 -17.25
CA GLN A 26 15.26 4.86 -18.43
C GLN A 26 14.52 6.18 -18.11
N ALA A 27 14.09 6.39 -16.86
CA ALA A 27 13.36 7.60 -16.49
C ALA A 27 14.29 8.83 -16.47
N ASP A 28 13.84 9.95 -17.04
CA ASP A 28 14.58 11.20 -17.02
C ASP A 28 14.37 11.92 -15.67
N VAL A 29 15.29 11.65 -14.73
CA VAL A 29 15.30 12.27 -13.40
C VAL A 29 15.41 13.80 -13.47
N PRO A 30 16.32 14.40 -14.27
CA PRO A 30 16.33 15.84 -14.49
C PRO A 30 14.96 16.42 -14.87
N ALA A 31 14.24 15.82 -15.82
CA ALA A 31 12.93 16.29 -16.23
C ALA A 31 11.86 16.20 -15.11
N ILE A 32 11.91 15.15 -14.27
CA ILE A 32 11.04 15.03 -13.09
C ILE A 32 11.30 16.17 -12.10
N LEU A 33 12.57 16.45 -11.81
CA LEU A 33 12.96 17.51 -10.87
C LEU A 33 12.64 18.91 -11.40
N GLU A 34 12.81 19.14 -12.70
CA GLU A 34 12.44 20.39 -13.37
C GLU A 34 10.93 20.64 -13.26
N THR A 35 10.10 19.63 -13.55
CA THR A 35 8.64 19.71 -13.40
C THR A 35 8.24 20.06 -11.97
N ALA A 36 8.93 19.47 -10.99
CA ALA A 36 8.74 19.73 -9.57
C ALA A 36 9.24 21.12 -9.12
N GLY A 37 10.06 21.79 -9.94
CA GLY A 37 10.78 23.01 -9.56
C GLY A 37 11.77 22.77 -8.42
N ILE A 38 12.38 21.58 -8.37
CA ILE A 38 13.36 21.19 -7.35
C ILE A 38 14.75 21.28 -7.96
N ASP A 39 15.62 22.11 -7.39
CA ASP A 39 17.05 22.06 -7.68
C ASP A 39 17.62 20.75 -7.11
N SER A 40 18.38 19.99 -7.91
CA SER A 40 19.05 18.78 -7.48
C SER A 40 19.98 19.01 -6.29
N ARG A 41 20.55 20.23 -6.16
CA ARG A 41 21.35 20.63 -4.99
C ARG A 41 20.51 20.80 -3.72
N ALA A 42 19.24 21.17 -3.84
CA ALA A 42 18.35 21.25 -2.68
C ALA A 42 18.04 19.86 -2.10
N LEU A 43 18.11 18.81 -2.92
CA LEU A 43 17.92 17.44 -2.46
C LEU A 43 19.06 16.92 -1.61
N THR A 44 20.28 17.43 -1.75
CA THR A 44 21.42 17.03 -0.91
C THR A 44 21.41 17.73 0.44
N ASN A 45 20.71 18.86 0.57
CA ASN A 45 20.51 19.55 1.85
C ASN A 45 19.55 18.76 2.76
N GLU A 46 20.08 18.17 3.83
CA GLU A 46 19.31 17.39 4.82
C GLU A 46 18.44 18.23 5.76
N SER A 47 18.42 19.56 5.59
CA SER A 47 17.53 20.45 6.34
C SER A 47 16.39 21.02 5.50
N ALA A 48 16.35 20.75 4.20
CA ALA A 48 15.38 21.33 3.28
C ALA A 48 14.00 20.67 3.40
N TRP A 49 12.96 21.51 3.41
CA TRP A 49 11.55 21.12 3.41
C TRP A 49 10.81 21.75 2.23
N PHE A 50 9.82 21.05 1.70
CA PHE A 50 9.09 21.41 0.50
C PHE A 50 7.58 21.42 0.74
N SER A 51 6.85 22.17 -0.09
CA SER A 51 5.40 22.33 0.03
C SER A 51 4.62 21.13 -0.52
N GLN A 52 3.32 21.09 -0.24
CA GLN A 52 2.39 20.13 -0.87
C GLN A 52 2.35 20.31 -2.40
N GLU A 53 2.45 21.55 -2.90
CA GLU A 53 2.44 21.81 -4.33
C GLU A 53 3.69 21.25 -5.03
N THR A 54 4.87 21.41 -4.42
CA THR A 54 6.11 20.80 -4.91
C THR A 54 5.99 19.27 -4.98
N LEU A 55 5.42 18.64 -3.95
CA LEU A 55 5.16 17.20 -3.97
C LEU A 55 4.19 16.79 -5.09
N ASN A 56 3.12 17.56 -5.29
CA ASN A 56 2.14 17.30 -6.34
C ASN A 56 2.77 17.40 -7.73
N ARG A 57 3.60 18.43 -7.98
CA ARG A 57 4.33 18.60 -9.24
C ARG A 57 5.37 17.51 -9.45
N PHE A 58 6.06 17.10 -8.39
CA PHE A 58 6.99 15.96 -8.43
C PHE A 58 6.26 14.67 -8.82
N HIS A 59 5.13 14.37 -8.18
CA HIS A 59 4.33 13.19 -8.54
C HIS A 59 3.84 13.25 -9.98
N LYS A 60 3.39 14.42 -10.44
CA LYS A 60 3.03 14.62 -11.85
C LYS A 60 4.21 14.33 -12.78
N GLY A 61 5.40 14.88 -12.48
CA GLY A 61 6.61 14.64 -13.25
C GLY A 61 6.98 13.15 -13.36
N LEU A 62 6.77 12.36 -12.28
CA LEU A 62 6.92 10.91 -12.34
C LEU A 62 5.97 10.27 -13.37
N LEU A 63 4.69 10.66 -13.37
CA LEU A 63 3.70 10.13 -14.30
C LEU A 63 3.94 10.58 -15.75
N ASP A 64 4.39 11.82 -15.95
CA ASP A 64 4.71 12.38 -17.28
C ASP A 64 5.88 11.62 -17.94
N GLN A 65 6.75 10.97 -17.16
CA GLN A 65 7.79 10.05 -17.65
C GLN A 65 7.26 8.65 -18.05
N GLY A 66 5.95 8.45 -18.04
CA GLY A 66 5.33 7.16 -18.36
C GLY A 66 5.53 6.08 -17.27
N LEU A 67 5.89 6.49 -16.05
CA LEU A 67 5.98 5.57 -14.91
C LEU A 67 4.58 5.08 -14.52
N PRO A 68 4.47 3.85 -13.97
CA PRO A 68 3.17 3.30 -13.59
C PRO A 68 2.51 4.15 -12.50
N GLN A 69 1.17 4.18 -12.46
CA GLN A 69 0.43 4.98 -11.47
C GLN A 69 0.80 4.66 -10.03
N ASN A 70 1.19 3.41 -9.75
CA ASN A 70 1.61 2.95 -8.43
C ASN A 70 3.09 3.20 -8.11
N ILE A 71 3.77 4.08 -8.84
CA ILE A 71 5.20 4.32 -8.68
C ILE A 71 5.55 4.74 -7.25
N LEU A 72 4.72 5.55 -6.59
CA LEU A 72 4.99 5.99 -5.22
C LEU A 72 4.90 4.85 -4.21
N PHE A 73 3.99 3.89 -4.42
CA PHE A 73 3.96 2.64 -3.65
C PHE A 73 5.26 1.86 -3.84
N ARG A 74 5.64 1.56 -5.09
CA ARG A 74 6.83 0.75 -5.42
C ARG A 74 8.13 1.41 -4.94
N ALA A 75 8.26 2.72 -5.16
CA ALA A 75 9.40 3.51 -4.71
C ALA A 75 9.51 3.51 -3.18
N SER A 76 8.39 3.63 -2.46
CA SER A 76 8.38 3.58 -0.99
C SER A 76 8.75 2.19 -0.45
N CYS A 77 8.27 1.12 -1.10
CA CYS A 77 8.68 -0.24 -0.77
C CYS A 77 10.20 -0.43 -0.93
N HIS A 78 10.73 -0.04 -2.09
CA HIS A 78 12.16 -0.13 -2.37
C HIS A 78 12.99 0.73 -1.40
N ALA A 79 12.58 1.97 -1.15
CA ALA A 79 13.24 2.89 -0.21
C ALA A 79 13.40 2.28 1.19
N VAL A 80 12.35 1.65 1.71
CA VAL A 80 12.39 0.99 3.03
C VAL A 80 13.23 -0.29 2.99
N ALA A 81 13.05 -1.12 1.96
CA ALA A 81 13.74 -2.42 1.85
C ALA A 81 15.27 -2.27 1.68
N HIS A 82 15.70 -1.25 0.94
CA HIS A 82 17.12 -1.02 0.66
C HIS A 82 17.85 -0.21 1.74
N LYS A 83 17.12 0.29 2.75
CA LYS A 83 17.73 0.97 3.90
C LYS A 83 18.51 -0.05 4.72
N LYS A 84 19.85 0.04 4.70
CA LYS A 84 20.74 -0.85 5.44
C LYS A 84 20.87 -0.35 6.89
N PRO A 85 20.20 -0.94 7.89
CA PRO A 85 20.47 -0.60 9.28
C PRO A 85 21.90 -1.03 9.63
N GLY A 86 22.60 -0.19 10.39
CA GLY A 86 23.85 -0.56 11.04
C GLY A 86 23.67 -1.79 11.94
N ILE A 87 24.78 -2.45 12.29
CA ILE A 87 24.75 -3.73 13.02
C ILE A 87 23.92 -3.63 14.31
N PHE A 88 24.07 -2.54 15.08
CA PHE A 88 23.32 -2.31 16.32
C PHE A 88 21.80 -2.25 16.10
N ASN A 89 21.35 -1.46 15.11
CA ASN A 89 19.92 -1.34 14.79
C ASN A 89 19.31 -2.66 14.31
N ARG A 90 20.12 -3.50 13.67
CA ARG A 90 19.73 -4.83 13.21
C ARG A 90 19.57 -5.80 14.39
N LEU A 91 20.53 -5.81 15.31
CA LEU A 91 20.46 -6.60 16.56
C LEU A 91 19.27 -6.15 17.42
N HIS A 92 19.07 -4.83 17.59
CA HIS A 92 17.95 -4.29 18.34
C HIS A 92 16.60 -4.71 17.74
N ARG A 93 16.46 -4.64 16.40
CA ARG A 93 15.29 -5.11 15.66
C ARG A 93 15.00 -6.59 15.88
N LEU A 94 16.04 -7.43 15.90
CA LEU A 94 15.91 -8.86 16.17
C LEU A 94 15.41 -9.15 17.59
N MET A 95 15.89 -8.39 18.58
CA MET A 95 15.54 -8.60 20.00
C MET A 95 14.15 -8.07 20.35
N HIS A 96 13.76 -6.92 19.80
CA HIS A 96 12.50 -6.24 20.12
C HIS A 96 11.70 -5.90 18.85
N PRO A 97 11.22 -6.87 18.07
CA PRO A 97 10.65 -6.60 16.75
C PRO A 97 9.35 -5.79 16.81
N ARG A 98 8.50 -5.97 17.85
CA ARG A 98 7.24 -5.21 18.02
C ARG A 98 7.49 -3.74 18.38
N SER A 99 8.26 -3.43 19.42
CA SER A 99 8.52 -2.03 19.79
C SER A 99 9.28 -1.30 18.69
N ASN A 100 10.25 -1.96 18.06
CA ASN A 100 10.97 -1.40 16.91
C ASN A 100 10.05 -1.16 15.71
N PHE A 101 9.04 -1.99 15.51
CA PHE A 101 8.08 -1.80 14.43
C PHE A 101 7.31 -0.48 14.62
N PHE A 102 6.71 -0.28 15.79
CA PHE A 102 6.00 0.97 16.11
C PHE A 102 6.92 2.19 15.99
N GLN A 103 8.09 2.14 16.63
CA GLN A 103 9.07 3.22 16.57
C GLN A 103 9.51 3.51 15.12
N SER A 104 9.73 2.48 14.30
CA SER A 104 10.15 2.66 12.91
C SER A 104 9.06 3.29 12.05
N ILE A 105 7.77 3.01 12.31
CA ILE A 105 6.67 3.71 11.64
C ILE A 105 6.71 5.19 12.04
N GLU A 106 6.74 5.50 13.33
CA GLU A 106 6.76 6.88 13.82
C GLU A 106 7.95 7.67 13.25
N ASP A 107 9.15 7.10 13.33
CA ASP A 107 10.37 7.71 12.82
C ASP A 107 10.35 7.88 11.30
N SER A 108 9.78 6.93 10.56
CA SER A 108 9.68 7.03 9.11
C SER A 108 8.72 8.15 8.70
N MET A 109 7.54 8.19 9.31
CA MET A 109 6.50 9.16 8.97
C MET A 109 6.89 10.57 9.41
N ARG A 110 7.39 10.75 10.64
CA ARG A 110 7.78 12.06 11.19
C ARG A 110 8.97 12.69 10.44
N ARG A 111 9.92 11.87 9.97
CA ARG A 111 11.05 12.37 9.17
C ARG A 111 10.64 12.71 7.74
N GLY A 112 9.67 12.00 7.18
CA GLY A 112 9.23 12.22 5.80
C GLY A 112 8.33 13.43 5.65
N THR A 113 7.44 13.68 6.62
CA THR A 113 6.45 14.76 6.49
C THR A 113 5.95 15.29 7.83
N ARG A 114 5.56 16.57 7.82
CA ARG A 114 4.86 17.28 8.89
C ARG A 114 3.35 17.39 8.63
N GLY A 115 2.87 16.89 7.49
CA GLY A 115 1.53 17.12 6.96
C GLY A 115 0.41 16.27 7.55
N HIS A 116 0.73 15.27 8.37
CA HIS A 116 -0.27 14.42 9.02
C HIS A 116 0.10 14.11 10.47
N THR A 117 -0.89 13.61 11.21
CA THR A 117 -0.73 12.96 12.50
C THR A 117 -0.97 11.47 12.33
N ILE A 118 -0.25 10.67 13.11
CA ILE A 118 -0.39 9.22 13.13
C ILE A 118 -0.80 8.77 14.53
N THR A 119 -1.59 7.71 14.59
CA THR A 119 -1.92 7.00 15.82
C THR A 119 -1.75 5.51 15.57
N LEU A 120 -1.18 4.83 16.55
CA LEU A 120 -0.82 3.42 16.47
C LEU A 120 -1.53 2.67 17.60
N ASP A 121 -2.41 1.76 17.21
CA ASP A 121 -3.16 0.92 18.14
C ASP A 121 -2.68 -0.53 18.00
N ASP A 122 -2.12 -1.07 19.10
CA ASP A 122 -1.86 -2.51 19.24
C ASP A 122 -3.19 -3.24 19.52
N ARG A 123 -3.57 -4.15 18.64
CA ARG A 123 -4.83 -4.91 18.75
C ARG A 123 -4.52 -6.34 19.17
N LYS A 124 -5.53 -7.04 19.72
CA LYS A 124 -5.37 -8.44 20.13
C LYS A 124 -5.09 -9.33 18.90
N ALA A 125 -4.43 -10.47 19.13
CA ALA A 125 -4.16 -11.50 18.12
C ALA A 125 -3.26 -11.08 16.93
N ASN A 126 -2.11 -10.46 17.20
CA ASN A 126 -1.11 -10.14 16.16
C ASN A 126 -1.64 -9.22 15.04
N SER A 127 -2.55 -8.33 15.42
CA SER A 127 -3.11 -7.32 14.53
C SER A 127 -2.76 -5.92 15.03
N PHE A 128 -2.55 -5.00 14.10
CA PHE A 128 -2.17 -3.62 14.39
C PHE A 128 -2.98 -2.68 13.53
N CYS A 129 -3.30 -1.51 14.08
CA CYS A 129 -4.04 -0.47 13.37
C CYS A 129 -3.21 0.81 13.34
N VAL A 130 -3.09 1.40 12.15
CA VAL A 130 -2.43 2.69 11.94
C VAL A 130 -3.47 3.65 11.38
N SER A 131 -3.83 4.68 12.15
CA SER A 131 -4.73 5.73 11.67
C SER A 131 -3.94 6.99 11.38
N VAL A 132 -4.20 7.60 10.23
CA VAL A 132 -3.46 8.74 9.71
C VAL A 132 -4.43 9.83 9.30
N ARG A 133 -4.24 11.03 9.85
CA ARG A 133 -5.10 12.19 9.58
C ARG A 133 -4.26 13.35 9.08
N SER A 134 -4.64 13.92 7.94
CA SER A 134 -4.01 15.15 7.45
C SER A 134 -4.25 16.31 8.41
N LYS A 135 -3.23 17.15 8.61
CA LYS A 135 -3.38 18.37 9.41
C LYS A 135 -4.25 19.37 8.66
N GLU A 136 -4.84 20.29 9.43
CA GLU A 136 -5.68 21.35 8.88
C GLU A 136 -4.95 22.15 7.79
N GLY A 137 -5.65 22.39 6.68
CA GLY A 137 -5.09 23.06 5.49
C GLY A 137 -4.23 22.18 4.59
N VAL A 138 -3.88 20.95 4.99
CA VAL A 138 -3.11 20.02 4.14
C VAL A 138 -4.08 19.16 3.31
N LYS A 139 -4.00 19.29 1.99
CA LYS A 139 -4.76 18.46 1.04
C LYS A 139 -3.83 17.45 0.38
N GLU A 140 -3.82 16.23 0.92
CA GLU A 140 -3.07 15.13 0.33
C GLU A 140 -3.75 14.61 -0.95
N GLN A 141 -2.96 14.04 -1.85
CA GLN A 141 -3.37 13.30 -3.04
C GLN A 141 -3.24 11.79 -2.82
N LEU A 142 -3.89 11.01 -3.68
CA LEU A 142 -3.90 9.54 -3.63
C LEU A 142 -2.49 8.92 -3.59
N GLY A 143 -1.55 9.46 -4.35
CA GLY A 143 -0.17 8.98 -4.37
C GLY A 143 0.53 8.98 -3.00
N GLN A 144 0.12 9.86 -2.08
CA GLN A 144 0.65 9.88 -0.72
C GLN A 144 0.12 8.71 0.12
N CYS A 145 -1.13 8.29 -0.09
CA CYS A 145 -1.67 7.07 0.52
C CYS A 145 -0.96 5.82 -0.01
N GLU A 146 -0.67 5.79 -1.32
CA GLU A 146 0.10 4.69 -1.94
C GLU A 146 1.51 4.58 -1.35
N GLY A 147 2.25 5.70 -1.27
CA GLY A 147 3.57 5.69 -0.65
C GLY A 147 3.54 5.28 0.83
N ARG A 148 2.51 5.71 1.55
CA ARG A 148 2.30 5.31 2.96
C ARG A 148 2.02 3.82 3.08
N HIS A 149 1.16 3.27 2.20
CA HIS A 149 0.88 1.85 2.13
C HIS A 149 2.16 1.06 1.86
N GLY A 150 2.97 1.46 0.87
CA GLY A 150 4.25 0.81 0.53
C GLY A 150 5.25 0.84 1.69
N THR A 151 5.31 1.96 2.42
CA THR A 151 6.12 2.08 3.63
C THR A 151 5.65 1.12 4.74
N LEU A 152 4.34 1.11 5.02
CA LEU A 152 3.75 0.30 6.08
C LEU A 152 3.89 -1.19 5.82
N ILE A 153 3.60 -1.68 4.61
CA ILE A 153 3.75 -3.11 4.29
C ILE A 153 5.22 -3.52 4.44
N THR A 154 6.14 -2.73 3.89
CA THR A 154 7.56 -3.10 3.90
C THR A 154 8.14 -3.10 5.32
N LEU A 155 7.79 -2.11 6.15
CA LEU A 155 8.17 -2.09 7.57
C LEU A 155 7.54 -3.27 8.34
N SER A 156 6.27 -3.56 8.10
CA SER A 156 5.59 -4.68 8.75
C SER A 156 6.26 -6.00 8.41
N HIS A 157 6.61 -6.25 7.15
CA HIS A 157 7.34 -7.45 6.76
C HIS A 157 8.74 -7.52 7.36
N THR A 158 9.44 -6.40 7.34
CA THR A 158 10.81 -6.28 7.82
C THR A 158 10.92 -6.59 9.31
N HIS A 159 9.95 -6.11 10.11
CA HIS A 159 9.98 -6.26 11.57
C HIS A 159 9.17 -7.47 12.05
N LEU A 160 7.95 -7.62 11.55
CA LEU A 160 6.95 -8.57 12.05
C LEU A 160 6.81 -9.80 11.16
N GLY A 161 7.19 -9.73 9.88
CA GLY A 161 7.08 -10.85 8.94
C GLY A 161 5.94 -10.85 7.97
N PRO A 162 5.70 -11.99 7.30
CA PRO A 162 4.56 -12.16 6.40
C PRO A 162 3.28 -11.65 7.05
N CYS A 163 2.74 -10.58 6.48
CA CYS A 163 1.57 -9.90 7.00
C CYS A 163 0.69 -9.44 5.84
N ARG A 164 -0.59 -9.27 6.11
CA ARG A 164 -1.53 -8.66 5.17
C ARG A 164 -1.84 -7.26 5.66
N LEU A 165 -1.69 -6.29 4.77
CA LEU A 165 -2.07 -4.90 5.01
C LEU A 165 -3.34 -4.61 4.21
N THR A 166 -4.38 -4.16 4.89
CA THR A 166 -5.62 -3.69 4.27
C THR A 166 -5.82 -2.22 4.60
N HIS A 167 -6.50 -1.49 3.71
CA HIS A 167 -6.75 -0.05 3.85
C HIS A 167 -8.27 0.20 3.85
N PRO A 168 -8.99 -0.20 4.92
CA PRO A 168 -10.46 -0.15 4.98
C PRO A 168 -11.04 1.27 4.92
N ARG A 169 -10.38 2.28 5.51
CA ARG A 169 -10.85 3.68 5.47
C ARG A 169 -9.79 4.58 4.84
N CYS A 170 -10.21 5.55 4.04
CA CYS A 170 -9.30 6.43 3.31
C CYS A 170 -9.87 7.86 3.16
N MET A 171 -9.04 8.87 3.41
CA MET A 171 -9.43 10.28 3.25
C MET A 171 -9.83 10.64 1.82
N HIS A 172 -9.21 10.00 0.82
CA HIS A 172 -9.55 10.20 -0.59
C HIS A 172 -10.87 9.54 -0.99
N ARG A 173 -11.46 8.76 -0.10
CA ARG A 173 -12.72 8.05 -0.26
C ARG A 173 -13.87 8.69 0.52
N GLY A 174 -13.61 9.81 1.19
CA GLY A 174 -14.57 10.56 1.99
C GLY A 174 -14.48 10.33 3.50
N ASP A 175 -13.62 9.41 3.95
CA ASP A 175 -13.40 9.20 5.39
C ASP A 175 -12.65 10.38 6.03
N PRO A 176 -12.81 10.62 7.35
CA PRO A 176 -12.06 11.67 8.04
C PRO A 176 -10.56 11.35 8.21
N GLU A 177 -10.17 10.09 8.06
CA GLU A 177 -8.79 9.62 8.24
C GLU A 177 -8.54 8.34 7.43
N CYS A 178 -7.27 8.08 7.10
CA CYS A 178 -6.86 6.81 6.50
C CYS A 178 -6.58 5.81 7.61
N VAL A 179 -7.21 4.64 7.56
CA VAL A 179 -6.98 3.56 8.54
C VAL A 179 -6.46 2.33 7.84
N TYR A 180 -5.32 1.86 8.32
CA TYR A 180 -4.61 0.70 7.82
C TYR A 180 -4.64 -0.40 8.86
N HIS A 181 -5.12 -1.58 8.49
CA HIS A 181 -5.11 -2.77 9.34
C HIS A 181 -4.02 -3.73 8.87
N ILE A 182 -3.15 -4.09 9.80
CA ILE A 182 -2.02 -5.00 9.59
C ILE A 182 -2.33 -6.27 10.35
N SER A 183 -2.40 -7.40 9.65
CA SER A 183 -2.61 -8.71 10.25
C SER A 183 -1.40 -9.60 9.97
N VAL A 184 -0.77 -10.13 11.01
CA VAL A 184 0.43 -10.96 10.84
C VAL A 184 0.04 -12.43 10.88
N GLU A 185 0.26 -13.15 9.77
CA GLU A 185 -0.15 -14.56 9.63
C GLU A 185 0.63 -15.46 10.59
N LYS A 186 1.95 -15.29 10.61
CA LYS A 186 2.84 -15.97 11.54
C LYS A 186 3.88 -14.98 12.00
N MET A 187 3.74 -14.56 13.25
CA MET A 187 4.82 -13.84 13.90
C MET A 187 6.03 -14.77 14.00
N PRO A 188 7.20 -14.40 13.46
CA PRO A 188 8.46 -15.16 13.52
C PRO A 188 9.05 -15.15 14.92
N PHE A 189 8.24 -14.87 15.94
CA PHE A 189 8.62 -14.93 17.33
C PHE A 189 8.88 -16.40 17.67
N SER A 190 10.02 -16.90 17.22
CA SER A 190 10.67 -17.94 17.96
C SER A 190 10.99 -17.34 19.33
N PRO A 191 10.50 -17.94 20.44
CA PRO A 191 10.92 -17.51 21.78
C PRO A 191 12.45 -17.41 21.89
N MET A 192 13.18 -18.21 21.11
CA MET A 192 14.64 -18.20 21.01
C MET A 192 15.24 -16.83 20.71
N ARG A 193 14.59 -15.94 19.92
CA ARG A 193 15.09 -14.57 19.65
C ARG A 193 15.09 -13.68 20.88
N ARG A 194 14.05 -13.83 21.70
CA ARG A 194 13.89 -13.07 22.95
C ARG A 194 14.82 -13.59 24.04
N PHE A 195 15.06 -14.90 24.07
CA PHE A 195 15.93 -15.53 25.05
C PHE A 195 17.42 -15.48 24.67
N LEU A 196 17.79 -15.27 23.40
CA LEU A 196 19.19 -15.21 23.00
C LEU A 196 20.03 -14.19 23.79
N PRO A 197 19.59 -12.92 24.01
CA PRO A 197 20.33 -11.99 24.86
C PRO A 197 20.45 -12.47 26.31
N LEU A 198 19.41 -13.11 26.84
CA LEU A 198 19.43 -13.70 28.18
C LEU A 198 20.41 -14.89 28.26
N ILE A 199 20.42 -15.76 27.24
CA ILE A 199 21.36 -16.88 27.12
C ILE A 199 22.79 -16.34 27.03
N THR A 200 23.04 -15.30 26.24
CA THR A 200 24.38 -14.69 26.18
C THR A 200 24.80 -14.09 27.52
N LEU A 201 23.88 -13.47 28.26
CA LEU A 201 24.17 -12.96 29.59
C LEU A 201 24.48 -14.09 30.58
N ILE A 202 23.70 -15.17 30.56
CA ILE A 202 23.94 -16.36 31.40
C ILE A 202 25.29 -17.00 31.05
N CYS A 203 25.61 -17.16 29.77
CA CYS A 203 26.90 -17.69 29.32
C CYS A 203 28.08 -16.80 29.75
N PHE A 204 27.90 -15.47 29.70
CA PHE A 204 28.91 -14.52 30.15
C PHE A 204 29.13 -14.60 31.66
N LEU A 205 28.05 -14.62 32.46
CA LEU A 205 28.13 -14.78 33.91
C LEU A 205 28.72 -16.14 34.30
N ALA A 206 28.35 -17.22 33.60
CA ALA A 206 28.94 -18.53 33.81
C ALA A 206 30.45 -18.50 33.54
N ALA A 207 30.89 -17.92 32.41
CA ALA A 207 32.31 -17.77 32.09
C ALA A 207 33.10 -16.98 33.16
N LEU A 208 32.47 -15.99 33.80
CA LEU A 208 33.08 -15.22 34.89
C LEU A 208 33.19 -16.03 36.20
N LEU A 209 32.28 -16.97 36.44
CA LEU A 209 32.24 -17.80 37.65
C LEU A 209 33.07 -19.09 37.54
N LEU A 210 33.36 -19.57 36.33
CA LEU A 210 34.18 -20.77 36.07
C LEU A 210 35.53 -20.78 36.84
N PRO A 211 36.29 -19.67 36.93
CA PRO A 211 37.56 -19.62 37.64
C PRO A 211 37.51 -19.91 39.14
N LEU A 212 36.33 -19.83 39.78
CA LEU A 212 36.20 -20.12 41.21
C LEU A 212 36.20 -21.62 41.52
N VAL A 213 35.96 -22.48 40.52
CA VAL A 213 35.71 -23.91 40.72
C VAL A 213 36.72 -24.80 39.96
N PHE A 214 37.27 -24.32 38.84
CA PHE A 214 38.07 -25.12 37.91
C PHE A 214 39.51 -24.61 37.76
N SER A 215 40.39 -25.48 37.24
CA SER A 215 41.78 -25.13 36.96
C SER A 215 41.90 -24.09 35.82
N PRO A 216 42.97 -23.27 35.77
CA PRO A 216 43.11 -22.21 34.77
C PRO A 216 43.01 -22.65 33.30
N LEU A 217 43.43 -23.89 33.01
CA LEU A 217 43.33 -24.47 31.67
C LEU A 217 41.87 -24.83 31.33
N ALA A 218 41.16 -25.46 32.27
CA ALA A 218 39.77 -25.86 32.09
C ALA A 218 38.84 -24.63 31.98
N THR A 219 39.14 -23.55 32.70
CA THR A 219 38.37 -22.30 32.65
C THR A 219 38.53 -21.60 31.30
N ALA A 220 39.74 -21.55 30.75
CA ALA A 220 40.00 -20.96 29.44
C ALA A 220 39.27 -21.72 28.32
N LEU A 221 39.33 -23.06 28.31
CA LEU A 221 38.64 -23.90 27.33
C LEU A 221 37.11 -23.80 27.48
N GLY A 222 36.61 -23.81 28.71
CA GLY A 222 35.19 -23.63 29.02
C GLY A 222 34.65 -22.28 28.53
N ALA A 223 35.33 -21.18 28.86
CA ALA A 223 34.95 -19.84 28.40
C ALA A 223 34.97 -19.72 26.87
N LEU A 224 35.98 -20.28 26.20
CA LEU A 224 36.08 -20.26 24.74
C LEU A 224 34.96 -21.06 24.07
N SER A 225 34.59 -22.22 24.63
CA SER A 225 33.46 -23.01 24.12
C SER A 225 32.11 -22.28 24.27
N LEU A 226 31.87 -21.61 25.39
CA LEU A 226 30.65 -20.82 25.60
C LEU A 226 30.58 -19.59 24.66
N LEU A 227 31.70 -18.90 24.48
CA LEU A 227 31.77 -17.75 23.56
C LEU A 227 31.60 -18.17 22.09
N SER A 228 32.19 -19.28 21.68
CA SER A 228 32.01 -19.78 20.30
C SER A 228 30.58 -20.25 20.03
N LEU A 229 29.93 -20.94 20.99
CA LEU A 229 28.53 -21.34 20.87
C LEU A 229 27.59 -20.13 20.73
N THR A 230 27.77 -19.10 21.57
CA THR A 230 26.95 -17.88 21.50
C THR A 230 27.16 -17.12 20.19
N LEU A 231 28.40 -17.07 19.68
CA LEU A 231 28.71 -16.46 18.38
C LEU A 231 28.03 -17.21 17.23
N ILE A 232 28.08 -18.54 17.21
CA ILE A 232 27.44 -19.38 16.20
C ILE A 232 25.93 -19.14 16.19
N LEU A 233 25.29 -19.10 17.35
CA LEU A 233 23.86 -18.80 17.47
C LEU A 233 23.53 -17.42 16.90
N TRP A 234 24.33 -16.39 17.21
CA TRP A 234 24.15 -15.06 16.62
C TRP A 234 24.29 -15.06 15.09
N VAL A 235 25.27 -15.78 14.55
CA VAL A 235 25.50 -15.88 13.09
C VAL A 235 24.32 -16.55 12.40
N ILE A 236 23.81 -17.68 12.93
CA ILE A 236 22.64 -18.37 12.39
C ILE A 236 21.43 -17.43 12.34
N MET A 237 21.23 -16.63 13.40
CA MET A 237 20.10 -15.73 13.50
C MET A 237 20.18 -14.54 12.54
N LEU A 238 21.37 -13.94 12.40
CA LEU A 238 21.63 -12.88 11.43
C LEU A 238 21.51 -13.38 9.99
N TRP A 239 21.95 -14.61 9.73
CA TRP A 239 21.84 -15.24 8.42
C TRP A 239 20.37 -15.51 8.06
N GLY A 240 19.57 -16.02 9.02
CA GLY A 240 18.14 -16.19 8.85
C GLY A 240 17.39 -14.87 8.60
N GLU A 241 17.78 -13.78 9.27
CA GLU A 241 17.23 -12.44 8.99
C GLU A 241 17.59 -11.95 7.60
N LYS A 242 18.85 -12.09 7.18
CA LYS A 242 19.30 -11.71 5.83
C LYS A 242 18.49 -12.44 4.76
N ASN A 243 18.35 -13.76 4.89
CA ASN A 243 17.59 -14.57 3.93
C ASN A 243 16.11 -14.16 3.89
N ARG A 244 15.55 -13.74 5.02
CA ARG A 244 14.17 -13.25 5.11
C ARG A 244 13.97 -11.88 4.46
N LEU A 245 14.92 -10.96 4.64
CA LEU A 245 14.86 -9.63 4.02
C LEU A 245 15.09 -9.69 2.50
N LEU A 246 15.96 -10.59 2.04
CA LEU A 246 16.14 -10.88 0.62
C LEU A 246 14.93 -11.59 0.00
N ALA A 247 14.10 -12.20 0.84
CA ALA A 247 12.86 -12.88 0.46
C ALA A 247 11.61 -12.03 0.73
N LEU A 248 11.69 -10.68 0.79
CA LEU A 248 10.52 -9.85 0.49
C LEU A 248 10.27 -10.02 -1.02
N PRO A 249 9.44 -10.98 -1.43
CA PRO A 249 9.43 -11.38 -2.81
C PRO A 249 8.54 -10.37 -3.58
N ALA A 250 8.92 -10.06 -4.82
CA ALA A 250 8.25 -9.03 -5.62
C ALA A 250 6.73 -9.27 -5.71
N ASN A 251 6.33 -10.55 -5.81
CA ASN A 251 4.95 -10.99 -5.76
C ASN A 251 4.17 -10.48 -4.52
N MET A 252 4.77 -10.38 -3.33
CA MET A 252 4.05 -9.84 -2.16
C MET A 252 3.80 -8.34 -2.25
N GLN A 253 4.70 -7.60 -2.91
CA GLN A 253 4.45 -6.17 -3.17
C GLN A 253 3.31 -6.02 -4.18
N ASP A 254 3.27 -6.90 -5.19
CA ASP A 254 2.19 -6.95 -6.18
C ASP A 254 0.86 -7.41 -5.56
N ASP A 255 0.88 -8.34 -4.61
CA ASP A 255 -0.29 -8.79 -3.84
C ASP A 255 -0.85 -7.68 -2.94
N ALA A 256 0.04 -6.96 -2.22
CA ALA A 256 -0.38 -5.84 -1.38
C ALA A 256 -0.93 -4.68 -2.23
N PHE A 257 -0.30 -4.41 -3.38
CA PHE A 257 -0.79 -3.42 -4.32
C PHE A 257 -2.15 -3.81 -4.91
N SER A 258 -2.31 -5.05 -5.39
CA SER A 258 -3.57 -5.53 -5.95
C SER A 258 -4.69 -5.55 -4.91
N ALA A 259 -4.41 -5.91 -3.65
CA ALA A 259 -5.36 -5.79 -2.56
C ALA A 259 -5.78 -4.33 -2.28
N MET A 260 -4.85 -3.38 -2.37
CA MET A 260 -5.15 -1.95 -2.27
C MET A 260 -6.02 -1.48 -3.45
N ALA A 261 -5.68 -1.88 -4.68
CA ALA A 261 -6.43 -1.52 -5.88
C ALA A 261 -7.85 -2.09 -5.85
N ALA A 262 -8.01 -3.36 -5.47
CA ALA A 262 -9.30 -4.00 -5.31
C ALA A 262 -10.16 -3.33 -4.22
N SER A 263 -9.55 -2.93 -3.10
CA SER A 263 -10.27 -2.18 -2.06
C SER A 263 -10.73 -0.80 -2.54
N ARG A 264 -10.00 -0.17 -3.45
CA ARG A 264 -10.40 1.10 -4.07
C ARG A 264 -11.57 0.90 -5.01
N GLU A 265 -11.48 -0.06 -5.93
CA GLU A 265 -12.55 -0.38 -6.87
C GLU A 265 -13.86 -0.71 -6.13
N LYS A 266 -13.78 -1.53 -5.08
CA LYS A 266 -14.94 -1.86 -4.25
C LYS A 266 -15.59 -0.61 -3.64
N HIS A 267 -14.79 0.30 -3.08
CA HIS A 267 -15.31 1.54 -2.51
C HIS A 267 -15.95 2.44 -3.57
N ASP A 268 -15.33 2.56 -4.74
CA ASP A 268 -15.89 3.37 -5.83
C ASP A 268 -17.26 2.82 -6.26
N ILE A 269 -17.44 1.49 -6.26
CA ILE A 269 -18.74 0.82 -6.47
C ILE A 269 -19.72 1.07 -5.31
N GLU A 270 -19.30 0.92 -4.06
CA GLU A 270 -20.16 1.17 -2.89
C GLU A 270 -20.66 2.63 -2.85
N LEU A 271 -19.79 3.58 -3.19
CA LEU A 271 -20.14 4.99 -3.26
C LEU A 271 -21.09 5.29 -4.43
N LEU A 272 -20.92 4.61 -5.58
CA LEU A 272 -21.90 4.66 -6.67
C LEU A 272 -23.29 4.25 -6.17
N PHE A 273 -23.41 3.11 -5.50
CA PHE A 273 -24.68 2.65 -4.94
C PHE A 273 -25.27 3.60 -3.90
N HIS A 274 -24.43 4.17 -3.03
CA HIS A 274 -24.89 5.14 -2.03
C HIS A 274 -25.42 6.44 -2.67
N GLU A 275 -24.71 7.00 -3.66
CA GLU A 275 -25.16 8.19 -4.39
C GLU A 275 -26.46 7.91 -5.17
N MET A 276 -26.63 6.70 -5.69
CA MET A 276 -27.88 6.29 -6.32
C MET A 276 -29.04 6.19 -5.34
N GLY A 277 -28.84 5.58 -4.17
CA GLY A 277 -29.88 5.52 -3.14
C GLY A 277 -30.35 6.92 -2.76
N ALA A 278 -29.40 7.83 -2.53
CA ALA A 278 -29.70 9.23 -2.22
C ALA A 278 -30.35 10.00 -3.39
N ALA A 279 -30.00 9.69 -4.65
CA ALA A 279 -30.61 10.31 -5.83
C ALA A 279 -32.00 9.73 -6.15
N GLY A 280 -32.23 8.45 -5.88
CA GLY A 280 -33.52 7.78 -6.01
C GLY A 280 -34.58 8.36 -5.08
N ASP A 281 -34.15 8.81 -3.89
CA ASP A 281 -35.03 9.52 -2.95
C ASP A 281 -35.43 10.93 -3.41
N GLN A 282 -34.69 11.53 -4.37
CA GLN A 282 -34.89 12.92 -4.83
C GLN A 282 -35.44 13.05 -6.25
N VAL A 283 -35.30 12.02 -7.10
CA VAL A 283 -35.66 12.06 -8.53
C VAL A 283 -36.87 11.17 -8.78
N THR A 284 -38.03 11.78 -9.01
CA THR A 284 -39.28 11.10 -9.37
C THR A 284 -39.37 10.66 -10.84
N ASP A 285 -38.39 11.05 -11.68
CA ASP A 285 -38.36 10.74 -13.12
C ASP A 285 -37.33 9.64 -13.45
N GLU A 286 -37.83 8.50 -13.93
CA GLU A 286 -37.04 7.29 -14.24
C GLU A 286 -35.91 7.59 -15.24
N ALA A 287 -36.18 8.38 -16.29
CA ALA A 287 -35.18 8.70 -17.32
C ALA A 287 -34.01 9.55 -16.76
N SER A 288 -34.34 10.50 -15.88
CA SER A 288 -33.35 11.37 -15.22
C SER A 288 -32.48 10.60 -14.24
N LEU A 289 -33.05 9.63 -13.51
CA LEU A 289 -32.31 8.73 -12.62
C LEU A 289 -31.28 7.88 -13.39
N LEU A 290 -31.68 7.31 -14.52
CA LEU A 290 -30.84 6.43 -15.33
C LEU A 290 -29.69 7.18 -16.01
N LEU A 291 -29.92 8.45 -16.39
CA LEU A 291 -28.87 9.34 -16.87
C LEU A 291 -27.88 9.72 -15.77
N ALA A 292 -28.36 10.02 -14.57
CA ALA A 292 -27.51 10.27 -13.40
C ALA A 292 -26.66 9.03 -13.08
N PHE A 293 -27.25 7.83 -13.13
CA PHE A 293 -26.53 6.57 -12.91
C PHE A 293 -25.37 6.40 -13.91
N MET A 294 -25.64 6.60 -15.20
CA MET A 294 -24.62 6.48 -16.24
C MET A 294 -23.54 7.55 -16.14
N HIS A 295 -23.89 8.74 -15.68
CA HIS A 295 -22.92 9.79 -15.42
C HIS A 295 -22.00 9.45 -14.25
N SER A 296 -22.55 8.91 -13.16
CA SER A 296 -21.78 8.49 -11.99
C SER A 296 -20.84 7.33 -12.34
N ILE A 297 -21.32 6.29 -13.04
CA ILE A 297 -20.48 5.16 -13.51
C ILE A 297 -19.31 5.68 -14.33
N ARG A 298 -19.57 6.54 -15.32
CA ARG A 298 -18.54 7.11 -16.21
C ARG A 298 -17.48 7.91 -15.45
N THR A 299 -17.87 8.56 -14.36
CA THR A 299 -16.99 9.48 -13.62
C THR A 299 -16.14 8.73 -12.60
N ARG A 300 -16.64 7.62 -12.04
CA ARG A 300 -15.97 6.89 -10.95
C ARG A 300 -15.25 5.63 -11.40
N LEU A 301 -15.74 4.94 -12.42
CA LEU A 301 -15.12 3.71 -12.91
C LEU A 301 -14.18 4.00 -14.10
N PRO A 302 -13.05 3.29 -14.22
CA PRO A 302 -12.06 3.51 -15.28
C PRO A 302 -12.50 2.97 -16.66
N PHE A 303 -13.77 2.61 -16.84
CA PHE A 303 -14.27 2.02 -18.07
C PHE A 303 -14.61 3.10 -19.10
N GLY A 304 -13.99 3.02 -20.27
CA GLY A 304 -14.22 3.98 -21.36
C GLY A 304 -15.59 3.86 -22.04
N ARG A 305 -16.31 2.75 -21.85
CA ARG A 305 -17.64 2.49 -22.41
C ARG A 305 -18.51 1.79 -21.36
N GLY A 306 -19.81 2.07 -21.38
CA GLY A 306 -20.77 1.42 -20.50
C GLY A 306 -22.18 1.47 -21.09
N ILE A 307 -22.96 0.43 -20.82
CA ILE A 307 -24.35 0.26 -21.28
C ILE A 307 -25.21 -0.06 -20.06
N LEU A 308 -26.39 0.55 -20.02
CA LEU A 308 -27.43 0.27 -19.05
C LEU A 308 -28.61 -0.40 -19.75
N LEU A 309 -28.94 -1.58 -19.27
CA LEU A 309 -30.04 -2.41 -19.74
C LEU A 309 -31.08 -2.54 -18.64
N LEU A 310 -32.36 -2.38 -18.98
CA LEU A 310 -33.47 -2.52 -18.05
C LEU A 310 -34.27 -3.77 -18.39
N THR A 311 -34.56 -4.58 -17.38
CA THR A 311 -35.54 -5.67 -17.46
C THR A 311 -36.88 -5.18 -16.91
N HIS A 312 -37.97 -5.69 -17.47
CA HIS A 312 -39.32 -5.42 -17.00
C HIS A 312 -39.93 -6.72 -16.45
N ASN A 313 -40.40 -6.70 -15.19
CA ASN A 313 -41.17 -7.77 -14.54
C ASN A 313 -40.60 -9.20 -14.69
N ASP A 314 -39.39 -9.45 -14.18
CA ASP A 314 -38.73 -10.78 -14.15
C ASP A 314 -38.59 -11.47 -15.52
N SER A 315 -38.81 -10.76 -16.62
CA SER A 315 -38.60 -11.28 -17.96
C SER A 315 -37.12 -11.24 -18.35
N LEU A 316 -36.67 -12.26 -19.07
CA LEU A 316 -35.29 -12.37 -19.58
C LEU A 316 -35.03 -11.46 -20.79
N ASP A 317 -35.94 -10.53 -21.08
CA ASP A 317 -35.88 -9.57 -22.19
C ASP A 317 -35.31 -8.24 -21.65
N PHE A 318 -34.09 -7.90 -22.07
CA PHE A 318 -33.45 -6.64 -21.70
C PHE A 318 -33.70 -5.57 -22.76
N SER A 319 -34.20 -4.43 -22.31
CA SER A 319 -34.37 -3.23 -23.12
C SER A 319 -33.19 -2.28 -22.92
N TYR A 320 -32.68 -1.72 -24.01
CA TYR A 320 -31.65 -0.69 -23.96
C TYR A 320 -32.22 0.59 -23.32
N SER A 321 -31.52 1.12 -22.32
CA SER A 321 -31.88 2.39 -21.68
C SER A 321 -30.88 3.51 -22.02
N GLN A 322 -29.63 3.38 -21.57
CA GLN A 322 -28.62 4.43 -21.70
C GLN A 322 -27.23 3.85 -22.00
N SER A 323 -26.35 4.66 -22.61
CA SER A 323 -24.96 4.28 -22.88
C SER A 323 -24.00 5.47 -23.00
N TYR A 324 -22.74 5.25 -22.64
CA TYR A 324 -21.65 6.20 -22.84
C TYR A 324 -20.44 5.53 -23.51
N GLY A 325 -19.62 6.32 -24.19
CA GLY A 325 -18.41 5.82 -24.86
C GLY A 325 -18.63 5.17 -26.24
N PHE A 326 -19.88 5.17 -26.73
CA PHE A 326 -20.25 4.67 -28.07
C PHE A 326 -20.50 5.82 -29.05
N ASN A 327 -20.13 5.62 -30.31
CA ASN A 327 -20.39 6.57 -31.39
C ASN A 327 -21.87 6.49 -31.88
N LYS A 328 -22.32 7.47 -32.67
CA LYS A 328 -23.75 7.60 -33.02
C LYS A 328 -24.32 6.38 -33.77
N ALA A 329 -23.51 5.73 -34.61
CA ALA A 329 -23.90 4.52 -35.33
C ALA A 329 -24.09 3.33 -34.37
N GLN A 330 -23.10 3.08 -33.49
CA GLN A 330 -23.20 2.03 -32.46
C GLN A 330 -24.36 2.25 -31.50
N LYS A 331 -24.67 3.51 -31.14
CA LYS A 331 -25.84 3.81 -30.31
C LYS A 331 -27.17 3.50 -31.00
N HIS A 332 -27.24 3.61 -32.31
CA HIS A 332 -28.45 3.25 -33.06
C HIS A 332 -28.66 1.74 -33.09
N GLU A 333 -27.58 1.00 -33.29
CA GLU A 333 -27.53 -0.47 -33.29
C GLU A 333 -27.87 -1.06 -31.91
N LEU A 334 -27.34 -0.46 -30.85
CA LEU A 334 -27.65 -0.82 -29.46
C LEU A 334 -29.12 -0.57 -29.08
N ARG A 335 -29.79 0.42 -29.68
CA ARG A 335 -31.21 0.70 -29.42
C ARG A 335 -32.15 -0.34 -30.04
N THR A 336 -31.69 -1.03 -31.08
CA THR A 336 -32.45 -2.10 -31.76
C THR A 336 -32.19 -3.49 -31.18
N LEU A 337 -31.21 -3.61 -30.27
CA LEU A 337 -30.86 -4.85 -29.61
C LEU A 337 -31.86 -5.19 -28.50
N VAL A 338 -32.62 -6.26 -28.70
CA VAL A 338 -33.39 -6.92 -27.63
C VAL A 338 -32.59 -8.15 -27.22
N LEU A 339 -31.94 -8.09 -26.06
CA LEU A 339 -31.13 -9.20 -25.56
C LEU A 339 -32.02 -10.15 -24.76
N ARG A 340 -32.10 -11.40 -25.20
CA ARG A 340 -32.75 -12.51 -24.49
C ARG A 340 -31.72 -13.30 -23.70
N MET A 341 -31.79 -13.28 -22.38
CA MET A 341 -31.01 -14.19 -21.56
C MET A 341 -31.56 -15.62 -21.72
N SER A 342 -30.89 -16.46 -22.52
CA SER A 342 -30.97 -17.91 -22.30
C SER A 342 -29.71 -18.34 -21.56
N VAL A 343 -29.87 -19.18 -20.54
CA VAL A 343 -28.87 -19.47 -19.48
C VAL A 343 -27.69 -20.33 -19.98
N ALA A 344 -27.27 -20.23 -21.24
CA ALA A 344 -26.13 -21.01 -21.75
C ALA A 344 -25.32 -20.39 -22.91
N PRO A 345 -25.79 -19.40 -23.71
CA PRO A 345 -24.94 -18.79 -24.73
C PRO A 345 -24.91 -17.25 -24.72
N CYS A 346 -25.23 -16.56 -23.62
CA CYS A 346 -25.09 -15.09 -23.57
C CYS A 346 -23.64 -14.62 -23.68
N GLU A 347 -22.67 -15.43 -23.25
CA GLU A 347 -21.24 -15.12 -23.40
C GLU A 347 -20.82 -15.07 -24.87
N ARG A 348 -21.34 -15.97 -25.72
CA ARG A 348 -20.95 -16.06 -27.13
C ARG A 348 -21.52 -14.93 -27.98
N ALA A 349 -22.78 -14.57 -27.81
CA ALA A 349 -23.39 -13.50 -28.58
C ALA A 349 -22.80 -12.12 -28.23
N LEU A 350 -22.50 -11.86 -26.95
CA LEU A 350 -21.81 -10.64 -26.53
C LEU A 350 -20.32 -10.65 -26.92
N ASN A 351 -19.66 -11.81 -26.98
CA ASN A 351 -18.25 -11.92 -27.42
C ASN A 351 -18.07 -11.84 -28.95
N GLU A 352 -18.97 -12.42 -29.74
CA GLU A 352 -18.85 -12.45 -31.20
C GLU A 352 -19.26 -11.14 -31.87
N GLU A 353 -20.23 -10.39 -31.30
CA GLU A 353 -20.65 -9.10 -31.87
C GLU A 353 -19.93 -7.87 -31.29
N PHE A 354 -19.44 -7.90 -30.04
CA PHE A 354 -19.04 -6.67 -29.37
C PHE A 354 -17.54 -6.43 -29.14
N PHE A 355 -16.69 -7.36 -28.68
CA PHE A 355 -15.25 -7.06 -28.48
C PHE A 355 -14.37 -8.30 -28.39
N GLY A 356 -13.17 -8.24 -28.98
CA GLY A 356 -12.07 -9.21 -28.79
C GLY A 356 -11.36 -9.13 -27.43
N TYR A 357 -12.08 -8.87 -26.33
CA TYR A 357 -11.55 -8.89 -24.96
C TYR A 357 -12.60 -9.40 -23.96
N ASP A 358 -12.14 -10.22 -23.01
CA ASP A 358 -12.87 -11.02 -22.03
C ASP A 358 -13.77 -10.18 -21.07
N PRO A 359 -15.12 -10.30 -21.13
CA PRO A 359 -16.03 -9.54 -20.27
C PRO A 359 -16.16 -10.15 -18.87
N ARG A 360 -15.86 -9.37 -17.82
CA ARG A 360 -16.20 -9.73 -16.44
C ARG A 360 -17.62 -9.27 -16.10
N LEU A 361 -18.55 -10.22 -16.05
CA LEU A 361 -19.90 -10.04 -15.51
C LEU A 361 -19.86 -10.13 -13.97
N SER A 362 -20.09 -9.01 -13.27
CA SER A 362 -20.33 -9.04 -11.82
C SER A 362 -21.83 -9.22 -11.55
N THR A 363 -22.24 -10.46 -11.29
CA THR A 363 -23.58 -10.78 -10.78
C THR A 363 -23.60 -10.65 -9.25
N GLU A 364 -23.62 -9.42 -8.73
CA GLU A 364 -24.01 -9.16 -7.34
C GLU A 364 -25.29 -8.33 -7.32
N PHE A 365 -26.41 -9.03 -7.53
CA PHE A 365 -27.74 -8.59 -7.11
C PHE A 365 -28.30 -9.69 -6.20
N GLN A 366 -27.95 -9.63 -4.92
CA GLN A 366 -28.72 -10.30 -3.87
C GLN A 366 -29.15 -9.25 -2.85
N SER A 367 -30.46 -8.99 -2.89
CA SER A 367 -31.31 -8.35 -1.87
C SER A 367 -30.86 -6.99 -1.33
N LEU A 368 -31.49 -5.94 -1.89
CA LEU A 368 -31.98 -4.82 -1.09
C LEU A 368 -33.05 -5.30 -0.09
#